data_AF-A0A8T5BAE7-F1
#
_entry.id   AF-A0A8T5BAE7-F1
#
_cell.length_a   1.000
_cell.length_b   1.000
_cell.length_c   1.000
_cell.angle_alpha   90.00
_cell.angle_beta   90.00
_cell.angle_gamma   90.00
#
_symmetry.space_group_name_H-M   'P 1'
#
loop_
_entity.id
_entity.type
_entity.pdbx_description
1 polymer ?
#
loop_
_entity_poly.entity_id
_entity_poly.type
_entity_poly.pdbx_seq_one_letter_code
_entity_poly.pdbx_strand_id
1 'polypeptide(L)'
;IDSFRTAVKEINSLSPDLIVVTGDLTEEGVRAQFQQAERELKGLRAERVIYISGNHDYRSTGYLLFREFFSFNQVTEIGDAVIVVLSSARPDRDDGEVGHRQNIWLEETLAKYRGWMKVVAIHHHIIPVPDT
;
A
#
# COMPACT_ATOMS: atom_id res chain seq x y z
N ILE A 1 -9.57 13.53 -10.74
CA ILE A 1 -9.21 14.42 -9.60
C ILE A 1 -10.41 14.67 -8.71
N ASP A 2 -11.57 15.05 -9.24
CA ASP A 2 -12.76 15.30 -8.43
C ASP A 2 -13.22 14.07 -7.62
N SER A 3 -13.27 12.89 -8.25
CA SER A 3 -13.63 11.65 -7.55
C SER A 3 -12.68 11.31 -6.39
N PHE A 4 -11.37 11.52 -6.58
CA PHE A 4 -10.37 11.28 -5.52
C PHE A 4 -10.59 12.23 -4.34
N ARG A 5 -10.79 13.52 -4.59
CA ARG A 5 -11.00 14.51 -3.52
C ARG A 5 -12.32 14.28 -2.79
N THR A 6 -13.36 13.80 -3.48
CA THR A 6 -14.60 13.35 -2.84
C THR A 6 -14.34 12.16 -1.92
N ALA A 7 -13.63 11.14 -2.39
CA ALA A 7 -13.26 9.99 -1.55
C ALA A 7 -12.45 10.40 -0.32
N VAL A 8 -11.48 11.32 -0.45
CA VAL A 8 -10.73 11.84 0.71
C VAL A 8 -11.65 12.50 1.73
N LYS A 9 -12.65 13.28 1.30
CA LYS A 9 -13.62 13.90 2.21
C LYS A 9 -14.46 12.85 2.94
N GLU A 10 -14.93 11.84 2.21
CA GLU A 10 -15.74 10.74 2.77
C GLU A 10 -14.92 9.91 3.76
N ILE A 11 -13.71 9.48 3.40
CA ILE A 11 -12.79 8.75 4.28
C ILE A 11 -12.52 9.55 5.56
N ASN A 12 -12.18 10.83 5.43
CA ASN A 12 -11.92 11.69 6.59
C ASN A 12 -13.15 11.87 7.49
N SER A 13 -14.37 11.81 6.92
CA SER A 13 -15.60 11.91 7.71
C SER A 13 -15.86 10.69 8.60
N LEU A 14 -15.27 9.54 8.27
CA LEU A 14 -15.32 8.32 9.09
C LEU A 14 -14.42 8.41 10.33
N SER A 15 -13.54 9.43 10.42
CA SER A 15 -12.53 9.58 11.48
C SER A 15 -11.72 8.29 11.73
N PRO A 16 -11.06 7.73 10.72
CA PRO A 16 -10.36 6.45 10.86
C PRO A 16 -9.10 6.59 11.73
N ASP A 17 -8.82 5.56 12.53
CA ASP A 17 -7.56 5.46 13.29
C ASP A 17 -6.37 5.24 12.35
N LEU A 18 -6.57 4.47 11.27
CA LEU A 18 -5.54 4.13 10.29
C LEU A 18 -6.12 4.03 8.87
N ILE A 19 -5.34 4.49 7.88
CA ILE A 19 -5.65 4.38 6.45
C ILE A 19 -4.55 3.57 5.75
N VAL A 20 -4.94 2.64 4.88
CA VAL A 20 -4.03 1.90 3.99
C VAL A 20 -4.37 2.21 2.54
N VAL A 21 -3.39 2.68 1.76
CA VAL A 21 -3.52 2.93 0.32
C VAL A 21 -2.74 1.86 -0.42
N THR A 22 -3.45 0.97 -1.12
CA THR A 22 -2.96 -0.34 -1.55
C THR A 22 -2.32 -0.37 -2.95
N GLY A 23 -1.54 0.65 -3.31
CA GLY A 23 -0.83 0.70 -4.60
C GLY A 23 -1.48 1.55 -5.68
N ASP A 24 -0.80 1.59 -6.83
CA ASP A 24 -1.08 2.42 -8.00
C ASP A 24 -1.36 3.88 -7.64
N LEU A 25 -0.42 4.47 -6.90
CA LEU A 25 -0.44 5.91 -6.59
C LEU A 25 -0.16 6.77 -7.82
N THR A 26 0.49 6.18 -8.81
CA THR A 26 0.90 6.77 -10.08
C THR A 26 0.51 5.85 -11.22
N GLU A 27 0.45 6.38 -12.44
CA GLU A 27 0.13 5.60 -13.65
C GLU A 27 1.40 5.08 -14.35
N GLU A 28 2.47 5.88 -14.34
CA GLU A 28 3.69 5.63 -15.12
C GLU A 28 4.96 5.61 -14.25
N GLY A 29 4.83 5.66 -12.93
CA GLY A 29 5.98 5.62 -12.02
C GLY A 29 6.95 6.81 -12.20
N VAL A 30 6.48 7.94 -12.73
CA VAL A 30 7.33 9.13 -12.96
C VAL A 30 7.26 10.13 -11.82
N ARG A 31 8.36 10.85 -11.58
CA ARG A 31 8.51 11.80 -10.46
C ARG A 31 7.39 12.83 -10.36
N ALA A 32 6.93 13.39 -11.48
CA ALA A 32 5.85 14.38 -11.48
C ALA A 32 4.53 13.81 -10.94
N GLN A 33 4.25 12.54 -11.23
CA GLN A 33 3.07 11.85 -10.71
C GLN A 33 3.22 11.54 -9.22
N PHE A 34 4.40 11.10 -8.76
CA PHE A 34 4.65 10.92 -7.32
C PHE A 34 4.52 12.23 -6.54
N GLN A 35 5.02 13.35 -7.06
CA GLN A 35 4.81 14.66 -6.46
C GLN A 35 3.32 15.05 -6.39
N GLN A 36 2.54 14.72 -7.42
CA GLN A 36 1.10 14.96 -7.42
C GLN A 36 0.39 14.06 -6.41
N ALA A 37 0.70 12.77 -6.39
CA ALA A 37 0.17 11.81 -5.43
C ALA A 37 0.44 12.26 -4.00
N GLU A 38 1.68 12.64 -3.68
CA GLU A 38 2.06 13.11 -2.35
C GLU A 38 1.25 14.35 -1.93
N ARG A 39 1.05 15.32 -2.84
CA ARG A 39 0.23 16.52 -2.55
C ARG A 39 -1.23 16.19 -2.27
N GLU A 40 -1.83 15.29 -3.04
CA GLU A 40 -3.25 14.96 -2.89
C GLU A 40 -3.47 14.02 -1.69
N LEU A 41 -2.59 13.03 -1.47
CA LEU A 41 -2.66 12.08 -0.35
C LEU A 41 -2.37 12.72 1.00
N LYS A 42 -1.65 13.84 1.07
CA LYS A 42 -1.53 14.70 2.27
C LYS A 42 -2.89 15.18 2.81
N GLY A 43 -3.96 15.10 2.03
CA GLY A 43 -5.32 15.41 2.46
C GLY A 43 -5.97 14.34 3.34
N LEU A 44 -5.45 13.10 3.36
CA LEU A 44 -5.96 12.02 4.22
C LEU A 44 -5.64 12.29 5.68
N ARG A 45 -6.61 12.03 6.57
CA ARG A 45 -6.53 12.29 8.01
C ARG A 45 -6.79 11.02 8.80
N ALA A 46 -5.73 10.50 9.42
CA ALA A 46 -5.72 9.41 10.37
C ALA A 46 -4.48 9.56 11.26
N GLU A 47 -4.41 8.83 12.37
CA GLU A 47 -3.18 8.76 13.17
C GLU A 47 -2.02 8.21 12.34
N ARG A 48 -2.33 7.24 11.45
CA ARG A 48 -1.34 6.62 10.58
C ARG A 48 -1.90 6.38 9.18
N VAL A 49 -1.10 6.73 8.17
CA VAL A 49 -1.38 6.40 6.76
C VAL A 49 -0.26 5.53 6.24
N ILE A 50 -0.61 4.35 5.73
CA ILE A 50 0.32 3.37 5.15
C ILE A 50 0.12 3.38 3.64
N TYR A 51 1.22 3.50 2.91
CA TYR A 51 1.23 3.44 1.45
C TYR A 51 1.91 2.15 1.00
N ILE A 52 1.29 1.47 0.06
CA ILE A 52 1.81 0.29 -0.63
C ILE A 52 2.03 0.70 -2.08
N SER A 53 2.96 0.04 -2.76
CA SER A 53 3.19 0.24 -4.19
C SER A 53 2.40 -0.77 -5.02
N GLY A 54 1.89 -0.32 -6.15
CA GLY A 54 1.37 -1.20 -7.20
C GLY A 54 2.35 -1.37 -8.36
N ASN A 55 1.96 -2.10 -9.39
CA ASN A 55 2.79 -2.30 -10.58
C ASN A 55 3.03 -0.98 -11.34
N HIS A 56 2.04 -0.08 -11.38
CA HIS A 56 2.20 1.19 -12.07
C HIS A 56 3.22 2.11 -11.37
N ASP A 57 3.30 2.03 -10.04
CA ASP A 57 4.32 2.73 -9.26
C ASP A 57 5.74 2.22 -9.52
N TYR A 58 5.88 1.01 -10.07
CA TYR A 58 7.17 0.34 -10.32
C TYR A 58 7.62 0.44 -11.77
N ARG A 59 6.85 1.07 -12.65
CA ARG A 59 7.28 1.39 -14.02
C ARG A 59 8.51 2.29 -14.02
N SER A 60 9.40 2.09 -14.99
CA SER A 60 10.66 2.84 -15.12
C SER A 60 11.53 2.75 -13.84
N THR A 61 11.93 3.90 -13.27
CA THR A 61 12.64 3.97 -11.98
C THR A 61 11.69 4.24 -10.80
N GLY A 62 10.39 3.97 -10.99
CA GLY A 62 9.34 4.28 -10.03
C GLY A 62 9.52 3.62 -8.67
N TYR A 63 10.10 2.42 -8.59
CA TYR A 63 10.40 1.76 -7.31
C TYR A 63 11.38 2.57 -6.42
N LEU A 64 12.29 3.34 -7.02
CA LEU A 64 13.18 4.25 -6.29
C LEU A 64 12.41 5.48 -5.80
N LEU A 65 11.56 6.03 -6.68
CA LEU A 65 10.76 7.22 -6.39
C LEU A 65 9.70 6.93 -5.33
N PHE A 66 9.01 5.79 -5.39
CA PHE A 66 8.07 5.36 -4.36
C PHE A 66 8.73 5.37 -2.98
N ARG A 67 9.95 4.81 -2.86
CA ARG A 67 10.71 4.82 -1.59
C ARG A 67 11.15 6.21 -1.15
N GLU A 68 11.36 7.12 -2.11
CA GLU A 68 11.72 8.53 -1.84
C GLU A 68 10.51 9.33 -1.32
N PHE A 69 9.34 9.17 -1.92
CA PHE A 69 8.13 9.94 -1.61
C PHE A 69 7.28 9.32 -0.50
N PHE A 70 7.24 8.00 -0.42
CA PHE A 70 6.36 7.23 0.45
C PHE A 70 7.18 6.23 1.27
N SER A 71 7.77 6.71 2.36
CA SER A 71 8.38 5.83 3.34
C SER A 71 7.29 4.99 4.01
N PHE A 72 7.54 3.69 4.15
CA PHE A 72 6.59 2.79 4.79
C PHE A 72 7.33 1.79 5.68
N ASN A 73 6.66 1.39 6.76
CA ASN A 73 7.07 0.28 7.59
C ASN A 73 6.33 -0.96 7.11
N GLN A 74 7.05 -2.05 6.89
CA GLN A 74 6.46 -3.32 6.50
C GLN A 74 5.56 -3.91 7.59
N VAL A 75 5.75 -3.53 8.85
CA VAL A 75 4.93 -3.94 10.00
C VAL A 75 4.50 -2.69 10.76
N THR A 76 3.21 -2.57 11.04
CA THR A 76 2.62 -1.49 11.82
C THR A 76 1.66 -2.08 12.84
N GLU A 77 1.92 -1.81 14.12
CA GLU A 77 1.02 -2.15 15.23
C GLU A 77 0.08 -0.96 15.50
N ILE A 78 -1.19 -1.26 15.74
CA ILE A 78 -2.20 -0.29 16.18
C ILE A 78 -3.21 -1.00 17.09
N GLY A 79 -3.34 -0.53 18.34
CA GLY A 79 -4.13 -1.24 19.35
C GLY A 79 -3.69 -2.71 19.48
N ASP A 80 -4.65 -3.61 19.35
CA ASP A 80 -4.53 -5.08 19.33
C ASP A 80 -4.54 -5.68 17.91
N ALA A 81 -4.20 -4.85 16.91
CA ALA A 81 -4.05 -5.24 15.52
C ALA A 81 -2.63 -5.01 14.97
N VAL A 82 -2.23 -5.85 14.03
CA VAL A 82 -1.00 -5.69 13.24
C VAL A 82 -1.33 -5.64 11.75
N ILE A 83 -0.81 -4.62 11.08
CA ILE A 83 -0.86 -4.46 9.63
C ILE A 83 0.51 -4.84 9.08
N VAL A 84 0.55 -5.83 8.19
CA VAL A 84 1.75 -6.28 7.51
C VAL A 84 1.62 -6.00 6.01
N VAL A 85 2.59 -5.28 5.45
CA VAL A 85 2.62 -4.90 4.04
C VAL A 85 3.52 -5.87 3.27
N LEU A 86 2.98 -6.48 2.22
CA LEU A 86 3.73 -7.27 1.24
C LEU A 86 3.93 -6.47 -0.05
N SER A 87 5.14 -6.55 -0.60
CA SER A 87 5.41 -6.02 -1.94
C SER A 87 5.24 -7.12 -2.97
N SER A 88 4.30 -6.92 -3.88
CA SER A 88 4.07 -7.80 -5.04
C SER A 88 4.51 -7.19 -6.37
N ALA A 89 4.69 -5.86 -6.41
CA ALA A 89 5.07 -5.14 -7.62
C ALA A 89 6.49 -5.50 -8.07
N ARG A 90 6.66 -5.60 -9.38
CA ARG A 90 7.94 -5.88 -10.03
C ARG A 90 8.23 -4.78 -11.05
N PRO A 91 9.50 -4.35 -11.21
CA PRO A 91 9.84 -3.34 -12.21
C PRO A 91 9.36 -3.74 -13.60
N ASP A 92 8.62 -2.83 -14.24
CA ASP A 92 8.11 -2.94 -15.62
C ASP A 92 7.28 -4.21 -15.91
N ARG A 93 6.54 -4.69 -14.92
CA ARG A 93 5.67 -5.89 -15.04
C ARG A 93 4.31 -5.65 -14.40
N ASP A 94 3.26 -6.05 -15.10
CA ASP A 94 1.87 -5.95 -14.61
C ASP A 94 1.45 -7.15 -13.74
N ASP A 95 2.23 -8.24 -13.73
CA ASP A 95 1.99 -9.39 -12.86
C ASP A 95 2.65 -9.21 -11.49
N GLY A 96 1.94 -9.70 -10.47
CA GLY A 96 2.40 -9.68 -9.08
C GLY A 96 3.16 -10.94 -8.69
N GLU A 97 4.21 -10.78 -7.89
CA GLU A 97 4.93 -11.91 -7.28
C GLU A 97 5.29 -11.61 -5.83
N VAL A 98 4.89 -12.51 -4.92
CA VAL A 98 5.45 -12.54 -3.55
C VAL A 98 6.51 -13.64 -3.50
N GLY A 99 7.77 -13.22 -3.55
CA GLY A 99 8.91 -14.14 -3.53
C GLY A 99 9.00 -14.96 -2.24
N HIS A 100 9.61 -16.15 -2.33
CA HIS A 100 9.72 -17.12 -1.23
C HIS A 100 10.25 -16.53 0.10
N ARG A 101 11.25 -15.64 0.04
CA ARG A 101 11.80 -14.96 1.22
C ARG A 101 10.78 -14.08 1.92
N GLN A 102 9.91 -13.40 1.18
CA GLN A 102 8.82 -12.61 1.76
C GLN A 102 7.77 -13.51 2.42
N ASN A 103 7.48 -14.68 1.85
CA ASN A 103 6.55 -15.65 2.45
C ASN A 103 7.06 -16.20 3.79
N ILE A 104 8.33 -16.62 3.86
CA ILE A 104 8.93 -17.06 5.13
C ILE A 104 8.90 -15.93 6.17
N TRP A 105 9.34 -14.73 5.76
CA TRP A 105 9.34 -13.57 6.64
C TRP A 105 7.94 -13.22 7.15
N LEU A 106 6.91 -13.32 6.29
CA LEU A 106 5.51 -13.09 6.66
C LEU A 106 5.05 -14.10 7.70
N GLU A 107 5.30 -15.39 7.48
CA GLU A 107 4.93 -16.46 8.40
C GLU A 107 5.56 -16.24 9.78
N GLU A 108 6.87 -15.99 9.82
CA GLU A 108 7.61 -15.69 11.05
C GLU A 108 7.11 -14.42 11.75
N THR A 109 6.74 -13.40 10.98
CA THR A 109 6.22 -12.14 11.51
C THR A 109 4.85 -12.36 12.12
N LEU A 110 3.91 -12.97 11.40
CA LEU A 110 2.56 -13.22 11.89
C LEU A 110 2.54 -14.19 13.09
N ALA A 111 3.53 -15.09 13.20
CA ALA A 111 3.66 -16.00 14.34
C ALA A 111 3.93 -15.27 15.67
N LYS A 112 4.51 -14.06 15.64
CA LYS A 112 4.80 -13.24 16.83
C LYS A 112 3.52 -12.62 17.44
N TYR A 113 2.52 -12.36 16.61
CA TYR A 113 1.28 -11.67 16.98
C TYR A 113 0.15 -12.65 17.32
N ARG A 114 0.36 -13.54 18.31
CA ARG A 114 -0.68 -14.48 18.75
C ARG A 114 -1.80 -13.74 19.49
N GLY A 115 -3.05 -14.01 19.11
CA GLY A 115 -4.24 -13.39 19.72
C GLY A 115 -4.57 -11.98 19.22
N TRP A 116 -3.75 -11.42 18.33
CA TRP A 116 -3.99 -10.11 17.71
C TRP A 116 -4.78 -10.25 16.40
N MET A 117 -5.49 -9.20 16.01
CA MET A 117 -6.03 -9.08 14.66
C MET A 117 -4.87 -8.90 13.66
N LYS A 118 -4.86 -9.68 12.58
CA LYS A 118 -3.80 -9.66 11.57
C LYS A 118 -4.37 -9.21 10.24
N VAL A 119 -3.84 -8.12 9.71
CA VAL A 119 -4.20 -7.61 8.39
C VAL A 119 -2.96 -7.68 7.49
N VAL A 120 -3.05 -8.44 6.41
CA VAL A 120 -2.01 -8.47 5.38
C VAL A 120 -2.51 -7.63 4.21
N ALA A 121 -1.75 -6.61 3.85
CA ALA A 121 -2.09 -5.70 2.77
C ALA A 121 -1.10 -5.89 1.60
N ILE A 122 -1.67 -6.04 0.39
CA ILE A 122 -0.96 -6.34 -0.84
C ILE A 122 -1.72 -5.72 -2.01
N HIS A 123 -1.01 -5.32 -3.06
CA HIS A 123 -1.62 -4.74 -4.26
C HIS A 123 -2.28 -5.78 -5.17
N HIS A 124 -1.52 -6.79 -5.62
CA HIS A 124 -2.05 -7.81 -6.54
C HIS A 124 -2.99 -8.79 -5.81
N HIS A 125 -4.13 -9.09 -6.41
CA HIS A 125 -5.11 -10.02 -5.85
C HIS A 125 -4.52 -11.44 -5.72
N ILE A 126 -4.76 -12.06 -4.57
CA ILE A 126 -4.38 -13.46 -4.28
C ILE A 126 -5.47 -14.47 -4.68
N ILE A 127 -6.65 -13.96 -5.04
CA ILE A 127 -7.77 -14.73 -5.55
C ILE A 127 -8.06 -14.31 -6.99
N PRO A 128 -8.56 -15.22 -7.85
CA PRO A 128 -9.02 -14.86 -9.18
C PRO A 128 -10.10 -13.79 -9.09
N VAL A 129 -10.09 -12.83 -10.03
CA VAL A 129 -11.22 -11.93 -10.22
C VAL A 129 -12.32 -12.74 -10.93
N PRO A 130 -13.53 -12.84 -10.35
CA PRO A 130 -14.63 -13.51 -11.02
C PRO A 130 -14.92 -12.84 -12.37
N ASP A 131 -15.21 -13.64 -13.38
CA ASP A 131 -15.75 -13.19 -14.68
C ASP A 131 -14.82 -12.26 -15.51
N THR A 132 -13.50 -12.31 -15.29
CA THR A 132 -12.47 -11.67 -16.14
C THR A 132 -11.77 -12.63 -17.07
#